data_AF-A0A8T9QFV3-F1
#
_entry.id   AF-A0A8T9QFV3-F1
#
_cell.length_a   1.000
_cell.length_b   1.000
_cell.length_c   1.000
_cell.angle_alpha   90.00
_cell.angle_beta   90.00
_cell.angle_gamma   90.00
#
_symmetry.space_group_name_H-M   'P 1'
#
loop_
_entity.id
_entity.type
_entity.pdbx_description
1 polymer ?
#
loop_
_entity_poly.entity_id
_entity_poly.type
_entity_poly.pdbx_seq_one_letter_code
_entity_poly.pdbx_strand_id
1 'polypeptide(L)' 'MSAYRYLGDRLARLTNSPLVGQLCQAVRDERGKCIRGRNGSMLVEFATGRAVVLARQLRKISLTANEPQ' A
#
# COMPACT_ATOMS: atom_id res chain seq x y z
N MET A 1 -11.10 0.99 -7.38
CA MET A 1 -9.72 1.30 -6.90
C MET A 1 -9.46 0.57 -5.59
N SER A 2 -8.26 0.01 -5.40
CA SER A 2 -7.88 -0.58 -4.11
C SER A 2 -6.91 0.36 -3.42
N ALA A 3 -7.39 1.13 -2.45
CA ALA A 3 -6.58 2.02 -1.63
C ALA A 3 -6.09 1.29 -0.38
N TYR A 4 -4.88 1.62 0.04
CA TYR A 4 -4.20 1.00 1.18
C TYR A 4 -3.49 2.06 2.01
N ARG A 5 -3.32 1.79 3.30
CA ARG A 5 -2.35 2.45 4.17
C ARG A 5 -1.12 1.56 4.31
N TYR A 6 0.07 2.12 4.10
CA TYR A 6 1.32 1.40 4.33
C TYR A 6 1.70 1.41 5.81
N LEU A 7 1.94 0.24 6.40
CA LEU A 7 2.27 0.09 7.82
C LEU A 7 3.78 0.00 8.09
N GLY A 8 4.58 -0.25 7.06
CA GLY A 8 6.01 -0.56 7.21
C GLY A 8 6.27 -1.91 7.86
N ASP A 9 7.48 -2.45 7.67
CA ASP A 9 8.04 -3.48 8.55
C ASP A 9 8.81 -2.85 9.72
N ARG A 10 9.47 -3.72 10.50
CA ARG A 10 10.29 -3.32 11.65
C ARG A 10 11.38 -2.34 11.24
N LEU A 11 12.09 -2.59 10.14
CA LEU A 11 13.19 -1.74 9.71
C LEU A 11 12.67 -0.37 9.27
N ALA A 12 11.62 -0.32 8.45
CA ALA A 12 11.02 0.92 7.99
C ALA A 12 10.52 1.80 9.15
N ARG A 13 10.02 1.19 10.23
CA ARG A 13 9.62 1.91 11.44
C ARG A 13 10.83 2.40 12.26
N LEU A 14 11.87 1.59 12.41
CA LEU A 14 13.08 1.96 13.14
C LEU A 14 13.85 3.11 12.46
N THR A 15 13.83 3.16 11.13
CA THR A 15 14.49 4.22 10.35
C THR A 15 13.60 5.43 10.09
N ASN A 16 12.39 5.48 10.68
CA ASN A 16 11.40 6.54 10.46
C ASN A 16 11.17 6.82 8.97
N SER A 17 10.96 5.77 8.18
CA SER A 17 10.67 5.90 6.75
C SER A 17 9.45 6.82 6.55
N PRO A 18 9.56 7.84 5.66
CA PRO A 18 8.48 8.81 5.45
C PRO A 18 7.22 8.18 4.85
N LEU A 19 7.33 6.96 4.31
CA LEU A 19 6.22 6.24 3.70
C LEU A 19 5.30 5.58 4.73
N VAL A 20 5.79 5.31 5.95
CA VAL A 20 5.00 4.64 6.99
C VAL A 20 3.80 5.51 7.35
N GLY A 21 2.61 4.91 7.30
CA GLY A 21 1.32 5.58 7.53
C GLY A 21 0.71 6.23 6.28
N GLN A 22 1.47 6.39 5.19
CA GLN A 22 0.95 7.01 3.98
C GLN A 22 -0.06 6.14 3.24
N LEU A 23 -0.92 6.83 2.47
CA LEU A 23 -1.84 6.21 1.53
C LEU A 23 -1.11 5.82 0.25
N CYS A 24 -1.50 4.68 -0.31
CA CYS A 24 -1.05 4.21 -1.61
C CYS A 24 -2.16 3.45 -2.33
N GLN A 25 -1.97 3.29 -3.63
CA GLN A 25 -2.89 2.54 -4.48
C GLN A 25 -2.17 1.37 -5.14
N ALA A 26 -2.86 0.24 -5.31
CA ALA A 26 -2.30 -0.87 -6.07
C ALA A 26 -2.23 -0.51 -7.56
N VAL A 27 -1.03 -0.61 -8.13
CA VAL A 27 -0.84 -0.49 -9.58
C VAL A 27 -1.43 -1.74 -10.24
N ARG A 28 -2.17 -1.54 -11.34
CA ARG A 28 -2.86 -2.59 -12.07
C ARG A 28 -2.25 -2.79 -13.46
N ASP A 29 -2.27 -4.03 -13.92
CA ASP A 29 -1.92 -4.37 -15.30
C ASP A 29 -3.02 -3.94 -16.28
N GLU A 30 -2.76 -4.13 -17.57
CA GLU A 30 -3.71 -3.86 -18.66
C GLU A 30 -5.01 -4.67 -18.55
N ARG A 31 -4.99 -5.77 -17.77
CA ARG A 31 -6.13 -6.65 -17.49
C ARG A 31 -6.88 -6.24 -16.22
N GLY A 32 -6.50 -5.12 -15.60
CA GLY A 32 -7.11 -4.60 -14.37
C GLY A 32 -6.75 -5.36 -13.10
N LYS A 33 -5.81 -6.30 -13.12
CA LYS A 33 -5.35 -7.07 -11.96
C LYS A 33 -4.21 -6.34 -11.25
N CYS A 34 -4.14 -6.43 -9.92
CA CYS A 34 -3.02 -5.84 -9.17
C CYS A 34 -1.71 -6.54 -9.55
N ILE A 35 -0.67 -5.75 -9.80
CA ILE A 35 0.67 -6.26 -10.13
C ILE A 35 1.32 -6.82 -8.86
N ARG A 36 1.52 -8.13 -8.83
CA ARG A 36 2.12 -8.87 -7.71
C ARG A 36 3.43 -9.51 -8.15
N GLY A 37 4.46 -9.40 -7.31
CA GLY A 37 5.73 -10.06 -7.50
C GLY A 37 5.84 -11.34 -6.66
N ARG A 38 7.07 -11.87 -6.59
CA ARG A 38 7.39 -13.02 -5.73
C ARG A 38 7.24 -12.67 -4.24
N ASN A 39 7.09 -13.69 -3.39
CA ASN A 39 7.04 -13.57 -1.93
C ASN A 39 5.92 -12.64 -1.40
N GLY A 40 4.83 -12.52 -2.14
CA GLY A 40 3.70 -11.67 -1.76
C GLY A 40 4.01 -10.17 -1.84
N SER A 41 5.00 -9.78 -2.66
CA SER A 41 5.23 -8.37 -2.99
C SER A 41 4.15 -7.83 -3.93
N MET A 42 3.91 -6.54 -3.86
CA MET A 42 2.94 -5.83 -4.69
C MET A 42 3.51 -4.47 -5.07
N LEU A 43 3.29 -4.08 -6.32
CA LEU A 43 3.62 -2.74 -6.80
C LEU A 43 2.51 -1.77 -6.38
N VAL A 44 2.90 -0.72 -5.66
CA VAL A 44 1.99 0.33 -5.22
C VAL A 44 2.52 1.70 -5.64
N GLU A 45 1.60 2.65 -5.73
CA GLU A 45 1.90 4.06 -6.03
C GLU A 45 1.52 4.91 -4.82
N PHE A 46 2.54 5.56 -4.25
CA PHE A 46 2.42 6.62 -3.24
C PHE A 46 2.40 7.98 -3.95
N ALA A 47 2.06 9.04 -3.22
CA ALA A 47 2.15 10.40 -3.74
C ALA A 47 3.57 10.77 -4.22
N THR A 48 4.60 10.20 -3.59
CA THR A 48 6.02 10.44 -3.93
C THR A 48 6.54 9.53 -5.04
N GLY A 49 5.74 8.59 -5.53
CA GLY A 49 6.13 7.65 -6.60
C GLY A 49 5.84 6.18 -6.29
N ARG A 50 6.33 5.31 -7.17
CA ARG A 50 6.08 3.87 -7.11
C ARG A 50 7.09 3.14 -6.22
N ALA A 51 6.61 2.15 -5.50
CA ALA A 51 7.45 1.28 -4.70
C ALA A 51 6.91 -0.16 -4.69
N VAL A 52 7.83 -1.12 -4.56
CA VAL A 52 7.50 -2.52 -4.33
C VAL A 52 7.50 -2.75 -2.82
N VAL A 53 6.36 -3.17 -2.29
CA VAL A 53 6.16 -3.44 -0.86
C VAL A 53 5.60 -4.83 -0.65
N LEU A 54 5.69 -5.35 0.58
CA LEU A 54 5.06 -6.62 0.91
C LEU A 54 3.59 -6.40 1.22
N ALA A 55 2.69 -7.22 0.63
CA ALA A 55 1.26 -7.05 0.80
C ALA A 55 0.81 -7.12 2.27
N ARG A 56 1.52 -7.90 3.11
CA ARG A 56 1.28 -7.96 4.57
C ARG A 56 1.55 -6.65 5.31
N GLN A 57 2.32 -5.74 4.72
CA GLN A 57 2.58 -4.40 5.25
C GLN A 57 1.49 -3.40 4.85
N LEU A 58 0.46 -3.82 4.11
CA LEU A 58 -0.61 -2.96 3.64
C LEU A 58 -1.90 -3.26 4.39
N ARG A 59 -2.56 -2.20 4.85
CA ARG A 59 -3.92 -2.26 5.37
C ARG A 59 -4.87 -1.73 4.32
N LYS A 60 -5.78 -2.58 3.82
CA LYS A 60 -6.81 -2.16 2.87
C LYS A 60 -7.73 -1.12 3.54
N ILE A 61 -8.04 -0.05 2.82
CA ILE A 61 -9.01 0.94 3.23
C ILE A 61 -10.29 0.65 2.48
N SER A 62 -11.35 0.35 3.21
CA SER A 62 -12.69 0.29 2.65
C SER A 62 -13.22 1.72 2.57
N LEU A 63 -13.69 2.16 1.42
CA LEU A 63 -14.38 3.44 1.25
C LEU A 63 -15.80 3.44 1.89
N THR A 64 -16.08 2.51 2.79
CA THR A 64 -17.36 2.39 3.53
C THR A 64 -17.28 3.02 4.92
N ALA A 65 -16.41 4.00 5.13
CA ALA A 65 -16.26 4.68 6.41
C ALA A 65 -16.49 6.19 6.24
N ASN A 66 -17.76 6.53 6.06
CA ASN A 66 -18.31 7.84 6.41
C ASN A 66 -19.62 7.57 7.16
N GLU A 67 -19.54 7.43 8.49
CA GLU A 67 -20.56 7.93 9.41
C GLU A 67 -19.81 8.34 10.70
N PRO A 68 -19.81 9.63 11.08
CA PRO A 68 -19.40 10.03 12.42
C PRO A 68 -20.43 9.48 13.43
N GLN A 69 -19.93 8.90 14.53
CA GLN A 69 -20.75 8.64 15.72
C GLN A 69 -21.02 9.94 16.47
#